data_AF-A0A0D0BR61-F1
#
_entry.id   AF-A0A0D0BR61-F1
#
_cell.length_a   1.000
_cell.length_b   1.000
_cell.length_c   1.000
_cell.angle_alpha   90.00
_cell.angle_beta   90.00
_cell.angle_gamma   90.00
#
_symmetry.space_group_name_H-M   'P 1'
#
loop_
_entity.id
_entity.type
_entity.pdbx_description
1 polymer ?
#
loop_
_entity_poly.entity_id
_entity_poly.type
_entity_poly.pdbx_seq_one_letter_code
_entity_poly.pdbx_strand_id
1 'polypeptide(L)'
;AKSLIPNLKEYQKCTAVFTGGQANALDWWECLPVIVKHCPLMAMAIILHSVVPHAADMERYFSGLGGMQLAKYCNLMVETLEALSKLHSHCAH
;
A
#
# COMPACT_ATOMS: atom_id res chain seq x y z
N ALA A 1 -17.77 3.08 -16.46
CA ALA A 1 -16.71 3.91 -17.07
C ALA A 1 -17.12 5.34 -17.44
N LYS A 2 -18.40 5.63 -17.81
CA LYS A 2 -18.83 6.97 -18.28
C LYS A 2 -18.58 8.14 -17.31
N SER A 3 -18.45 7.89 -16.00
CA SER A 3 -18.24 8.94 -14.97
C SER A 3 -16.77 9.22 -14.61
N LEU A 4 -15.78 8.57 -15.23
CA LEU A 4 -14.37 8.75 -14.84
C LEU A 4 -13.82 10.14 -15.19
N ILE A 5 -14.06 10.60 -16.43
CA ILE A 5 -13.60 11.91 -16.92
C ILE A 5 -14.17 13.07 -16.09
N PRO A 6 -15.48 13.13 -15.77
CA PRO A 6 -15.99 14.20 -14.91
C PRO A 6 -15.39 14.15 -13.50
N ASN A 7 -15.25 12.97 -12.89
CA ASN A 7 -14.61 12.84 -11.58
C ASN A 7 -13.15 13.34 -11.60
N LEU A 8 -12.41 13.07 -12.67
CA LEU A 8 -11.03 13.55 -12.82
C LEU A 8 -10.96 15.08 -12.90
N LYS A 9 -11.91 15.70 -13.62
CA LYS A 9 -12.01 17.16 -13.73
C LYS A 9 -12.38 17.81 -12.40
N GLU A 10 -13.27 17.19 -11.62
CA GLU A 10 -13.65 17.68 -10.29
C GLU A 10 -12.52 17.52 -9.28
N TYR A 11 -11.80 16.40 -9.33
CA TYR A 11 -10.60 16.14 -8.52
C TYR A 11 -9.48 17.13 -8.84
N GLN A 12 -9.19 17.38 -10.12
CA GLN A 12 -8.18 18.37 -10.54
C GLN A 12 -8.48 19.78 -10.02
N LYS A 13 -9.76 20.14 -9.95
CA LYS A 13 -10.20 21.44 -9.44
C LYS A 13 -10.31 21.48 -7.92
N CYS A 14 -10.09 20.35 -7.22
CA CYS A 14 -10.34 20.19 -5.79
C CYS A 14 -11.75 20.67 -5.40
N THR A 15 -12.76 20.25 -6.17
CA THR A 15 -14.16 20.69 -6.00
C THR A 15 -15.06 19.54 -5.55
N ALA A 16 -16.24 19.90 -5.03
CA ALA A 16 -17.25 18.97 -4.52
C ALA A 16 -16.67 18.06 -3.42
N VAL A 17 -16.74 16.75 -3.64
CA VAL A 17 -16.31 15.72 -2.69
C VAL A 17 -14.79 15.56 -2.60
N PHE A 18 -14.03 16.19 -3.49
CA PHE A 18 -12.56 16.14 -3.51
C PHE A 18 -11.91 17.36 -2.84
N THR A 19 -12.62 18.02 -1.93
CA THR A 19 -12.11 19.16 -1.18
C THR A 19 -11.31 18.72 0.04
N GLY A 20 -10.23 19.45 0.36
CA GLY A 20 -9.36 19.14 1.51
C GLY A 20 -8.24 18.15 1.19
N GLY A 21 -7.68 17.53 2.24
CA GLY A 21 -6.55 16.60 2.15
C GLY A 21 -6.23 15.99 3.52
N GLN A 22 -5.56 14.84 3.53
CA GLN A 22 -4.92 14.29 4.73
C GLN A 22 -3.46 13.92 4.42
N ALA A 23 -2.67 13.74 5.49
CA ALA A 23 -1.27 13.33 5.37
C ALA A 23 -1.13 11.91 4.80
N ASN A 24 -2.06 11.01 5.14
CA ASN A 24 -2.16 9.70 4.53
C ASN A 24 -3.14 9.76 3.35
N ALA A 25 -2.61 9.53 2.15
CA ALA A 25 -3.41 9.56 0.93
C ALA A 25 -4.45 8.44 0.90
N LEU A 26 -4.13 7.23 1.38
CA LEU A 26 -5.07 6.11 1.39
C LEU A 26 -6.26 6.42 2.31
N ASP A 27 -5.98 6.87 3.54
CA ASP A 27 -7.01 7.23 4.52
C ASP A 27 -7.91 8.36 3.97
N TRP A 28 -7.32 9.33 3.27
CA TRP A 28 -8.09 10.40 2.63
C TRP A 28 -9.11 9.86 1.62
N TRP A 29 -8.67 8.95 0.73
CA TRP A 29 -9.54 8.36 -0.29
C TRP A 29 -10.63 7.46 0.31
N GLU A 30 -10.36 6.75 1.41
CA GLU A 30 -11.34 5.90 2.10
C GLU A 30 -12.38 6.71 2.89
N CYS A 31 -11.99 7.87 3.44
CA CYS A 31 -12.88 8.72 4.24
C CYS A 31 -13.83 9.60 3.39
N LEU A 32 -13.72 9.59 2.05
CA LEU A 32 -14.58 10.40 1.20
C LEU A 32 -16.05 9.97 1.37
N PRO A 33 -17.01 10.91 1.49
CA PRO A 33 -18.43 10.60 1.64
C PRO A 33 -19.07 10.21 0.30
N VAL A 34 -18.44 9.28 -0.43
CA VAL A 34 -18.83 8.84 -1.77
C VAL A 34 -18.88 7.32 -1.79
N ILE A 35 -19.99 6.77 -2.30
CA ILE A 35 -20.11 5.32 -2.49
C ILE A 35 -19.19 4.91 -3.64
N VAL A 36 -18.21 4.03 -3.37
CA VAL A 36 -17.20 3.53 -4.33
C VAL A 36 -17.82 3.07 -5.66
N LYS A 37 -19.02 2.47 -5.63
CA LYS A 37 -19.76 2.02 -6.82
C LYS A 37 -20.11 3.15 -7.80
N HIS A 38 -20.16 4.39 -7.34
CA HIS A 38 -20.50 5.57 -8.15
C HIS A 38 -19.28 6.40 -8.56
N CYS A 39 -18.09 6.16 -7.97
CA CYS A 39 -16.88 6.89 -8.27
C CYS A 39 -15.73 5.96 -8.70
N PRO A 40 -15.61 5.62 -9.99
CA PRO A 40 -14.54 4.77 -10.49
C PRO A 40 -13.13 5.34 -10.22
N LEU A 41 -13.01 6.67 -10.07
CA LEU A 41 -11.74 7.32 -9.72
C LEU A 41 -11.28 6.95 -8.31
N MET A 42 -12.19 6.94 -7.34
CA MET A 42 -11.89 6.57 -5.95
C MET A 42 -11.40 5.12 -5.88
N ALA A 43 -12.07 4.19 -6.56
CA ALA A 43 -11.63 2.79 -6.62
C ALA A 43 -10.22 2.65 -7.22
N MET A 44 -9.92 3.38 -8.30
CA MET A 44 -8.59 3.36 -8.93
C MET A 44 -7.51 3.95 -8.02
N ALA A 45 -7.81 5.07 -7.34
CA ALA A 45 -6.88 5.71 -6.43
C ALA A 45 -6.58 4.84 -5.20
N ILE A 46 -7.59 4.21 -4.60
CA ILE A 46 -7.41 3.25 -3.50
C ILE A 46 -6.48 2.13 -3.94
N ILE A 47 -6.76 1.47 -5.09
CA ILE A 47 -5.90 0.40 -5.60
C ILE A 47 -4.45 0.88 -5.78
N LEU A 48 -4.24 2.05 -6.40
CA LEU A 48 -2.91 2.60 -6.60
C LEU A 48 -2.19 2.90 -5.29
N HIS A 49 -2.88 3.42 -4.28
CA HIS A 49 -2.32 3.71 -2.96
C HIS A 49 -2.15 2.46 -2.08
N SER A 50 -2.92 1.39 -2.31
CA SER A 50 -2.72 0.08 -1.69
C SER A 50 -1.52 -0.67 -2.26
N VAL A 51 -1.01 -0.28 -3.43
CA VAL A 51 0.28 -0.77 -3.93
C VAL A 51 1.39 -0.11 -3.11
N VAL A 52 1.78 -0.79 -2.04
CA VAL A 52 2.96 -0.42 -1.25
C VAL A 52 4.17 -0.40 -2.21
N PRO A 53 4.96 0.69 -2.26
CA PRO A 53 6.23 0.70 -2.98
C PRO A 53 7.20 -0.22 -2.21
N HIS A 54 7.07 -1.51 -2.49
CA HIS A 54 7.58 -2.62 -1.71
C HIS A 54 9.11 -2.65 -1.61
N ALA A 55 9.84 -1.86 -2.40
CA ALA A 55 11.29 -1.93 -2.48
C ALA A 55 11.97 -1.51 -1.16
N ALA A 56 11.64 -0.34 -0.60
CA ALA A 56 12.33 0.17 0.59
C ALA A 56 11.95 -0.58 1.88
N ASP A 57 10.67 -0.96 2.02
CA ASP A 57 10.22 -1.73 3.19
C ASP A 57 10.70 -3.18 3.14
N MET A 58 10.80 -3.80 1.96
CA MET A 58 11.48 -5.09 1.81
C MET A 58 12.96 -4.96 2.13
N GLU A 59 13.64 -3.94 1.61
CA GLU A 59 15.05 -3.73 1.93
C GLU A 59 15.27 -3.54 3.43
N ARG A 60 14.42 -2.78 4.12
CA ARG A 60 14.48 -2.60 5.58
C ARG A 60 14.17 -3.90 6.32
N TYR A 61 13.20 -4.68 5.83
CA TYR A 61 12.86 -6.00 6.36
C TYR A 61 14.03 -6.99 6.23
N PHE A 62 14.62 -7.10 5.04
CA PHE A 62 15.80 -7.92 4.78
C PHE A 62 17.05 -7.40 5.50
N SER A 63 17.19 -6.09 5.67
CA SER A 63 18.27 -5.50 6.47
C SER A 63 18.14 -5.85 7.95
N GLY A 64 16.92 -5.90 8.49
CA GLY A 64 16.65 -6.39 9.85
C GLY A 64 16.94 -7.88 10.00
N LEU A 65 16.74 -8.65 8.94
CA LEU A 65 17.17 -10.06 8.82
C LEU A 65 18.67 -10.21 8.51
N GLY A 66 19.42 -9.10 8.37
CA GLY A 66 20.83 -9.06 7.97
C GLY A 66 21.81 -9.78 8.90
N GLY A 67 21.36 -10.26 10.06
CA GLY A 67 22.12 -11.17 10.91
C GLY A 67 21.96 -12.66 10.57
N MET A 68 20.88 -13.07 9.89
CA MET A 68 20.55 -14.48 9.57
C MET A 68 20.94 -14.89 8.14
N GLN A 69 21.29 -13.96 7.25
CA GLN A 69 21.59 -14.27 5.84
C GLN A 69 23.07 -14.58 5.54
N LEU A 70 23.99 -14.40 6.50
CA LEU A 70 25.33 -14.96 6.31
C LEU A 70 25.23 -16.47 6.45
N ALA A 71 25.31 -17.19 5.33
CA ALA A 71 25.48 -18.65 5.25
C ALA A 71 26.62 -19.18 6.16
N LYS A 72 27.52 -18.28 6.59
CA LYS A 72 28.60 -18.54 7.54
C LYS A 72 28.13 -18.74 8.99
N TYR A 73 26.93 -18.29 9.37
CA TYR A 73 26.38 -18.36 10.73
C TYR A 73 25.00 -19.03 10.81
N CYS A 74 24.16 -18.90 9.78
CA CYS A 74 22.86 -19.57 9.74
C CYS A 74 22.75 -20.39 8.45
N ASN A 75 22.88 -21.71 8.59
CA ASN A 75 22.72 -22.67 7.49
C ASN A 75 21.22 -22.99 7.26
N LEU A 76 20.39 -21.96 7.20
CA LEU A 76 18.95 -22.11 6.99
C LEU A 76 18.68 -22.23 5.50
N MET A 77 17.94 -23.27 5.12
CA MET A 77 17.44 -23.39 3.75
C MET A 77 16.49 -22.23 3.44
N VAL A 78 16.45 -21.84 2.17
CA VAL A 78 15.59 -20.76 1.66
C VAL A 78 14.13 -20.95 2.08
N GLU A 79 13.64 -22.19 2.07
CA GLU A 79 12.28 -22.55 2.49
C GLU A 79 12.02 -22.21 3.97
N THR A 80 13.00 -22.44 4.85
CA THR A 80 12.90 -22.14 6.28
C THR A 80 12.95 -20.62 6.52
N LEU A 81 13.77 -19.90 5.77
CA LEU A 81 13.82 -18.44 5.82
C LEU A 81 12.49 -17.82 5.36
N GLU A 82 11.88 -18.36 4.30
CA GLU A 82 10.59 -17.90 3.80
C GLU A 82 9.47 -18.16 4.81
N ALA A 83 9.44 -19.33 5.44
CA ALA A 83 8.46 -19.66 6.48
C ALA A 83 8.60 -18.74 7.72
N LEU A 84 9.83 -18.53 8.19
CA LEU A 84 10.13 -17.60 9.27
C LEU A 84 9.74 -16.16 8.90
N SER A 85 9.97 -15.77 7.64
CA SER A 85 9.64 -14.43 7.18
C SER A 85 8.13 -14.19 7.21
N LYS A 86 7.35 -15.14 6.67
CA LYS A 86 5.88 -15.09 6.71
C LYS A 86 5.36 -15.01 8.16
N LEU A 87 5.95 -15.78 9.07
CA LEU A 87 5.57 -15.79 10.48
C LEU A 87 5.92 -14.48 11.20
N HIS A 88 7.10 -13.94 10.95
CA HIS A 88 7.52 -12.64 11.51
C HIS A 88 6.63 -11.49 11.01
N SER A 89 6.31 -11.45 9.72
CA SER A 89 5.42 -10.42 9.16
C SER A 89 3.98 -10.52 9.69
N HIS A 90 3.55 -11.71 10.11
CA HIS A 90 2.25 -11.91 10.75
C HIS A 90 2.22 -11.46 12.21
N CYS A 91 3.33 -11.62 12.95
CA CYS A 91 3.43 -11.21 14.36
C CYS A 91 3.83 -9.74 14.56
N ALA A 92 4.43 -9.09 13.56
CA ALA A 92 4.86 -7.69 13.62
C ALA A 92 3.74 -6.69 13.23
N HIS A 93 2.55 -7.21 12.89
CA HIS A 93 1.34 -6.45 12.58
C HIS A 93 0.40 -6.37 13.78
#